data_AF-A0A5C2FR78-F1
#
_entry.id   AF-A0A5C2FR78-F1
#
_cell.length_a   1.000
_cell.length_b   1.000
_cell.length_c   1.000
_cell.angle_alpha   90.00
_cell.angle_beta   90.00
_cell.angle_gamma   90.00
#
_symmetry.space_group_name_H-M   'P 1'
#
loop_
_entity.id
_entity.type
_entity.pdbx_description
1 polymer ?
#
loop_
_entity_poly.entity_id
_entity_poly.type
_entity_poly.pdbx_seq_one_letter_code
_entity_poly.pdbx_strand_id
1 'polypeptide(L)'
;MEILARGVGRRKEAVAQVQIVKGTGQFVINNIPAQQYLHNNTCSILSVKSPLTVLNTTTPHTDNNVVASNTTEEKPALQKTAFLDNSLSYFENMDTIVKVKGGGLIGQAEAIKLGLARALCELPNETSNLSTEEIRKQLKDKGYLTQDSRVKERRKYGLKKARKATQYNKR
;
A
#
# COMPACT_ATOMS: atom_id res chain seq x y z
N MET A 1 19.10 5.83 -15.93
CA MET A 1 18.08 5.75 -14.87
C MET A 1 18.70 5.04 -13.69
N GLU A 2 18.91 5.74 -12.58
CA GLU A 2 19.55 5.18 -11.38
C GLU A 2 18.50 4.46 -10.53
N ILE A 3 18.64 3.14 -10.39
CA ILE A 3 17.72 2.32 -9.61
C ILE A 3 18.22 2.30 -8.17
N LEU A 4 17.42 2.81 -7.24
CA LEU A 4 17.74 2.86 -5.81
C LEU A 4 17.45 1.53 -5.13
N ALA A 5 16.29 0.95 -5.43
CA ALA A 5 15.86 -0.30 -4.81
C ALA A 5 14.91 -1.08 -5.72
N ARG A 6 14.81 -2.39 -5.45
CA ARG A 6 13.92 -3.29 -6.16
C ARG A 6 13.10 -4.10 -5.17
N GLY A 7 11.93 -4.55 -5.60
CA GLY A 7 11.10 -5.40 -4.76
C GLY A 7 10.14 -6.22 -5.59
N VAL A 8 9.90 -7.46 -5.16
CA VAL A 8 8.93 -8.34 -5.81
C VAL A 8 7.84 -8.69 -4.81
N GLY A 9 6.59 -8.48 -5.22
CA GLY A 9 5.42 -8.90 -4.47
C GLY A 9 4.56 -9.88 -5.25
N ARG A 10 3.93 -10.80 -4.53
CA ARG A 10 3.11 -11.87 -5.11
C ARG A 10 1.82 -12.01 -4.31
N ARG A 11 0.71 -12.18 -5.01
CA ARG A 11 -0.59 -12.43 -4.39
C ARG A 11 -1.47 -13.29 -5.29
N LYS A 12 -1.82 -14.49 -4.83
CA LYS A 12 -2.49 -15.52 -5.65
C LYS A 12 -1.65 -15.74 -6.93
N GLU A 13 -2.19 -15.32 -8.08
CA GLU A 13 -1.56 -15.41 -9.40
C GLU A 13 -0.91 -14.08 -9.85
N ALA A 14 -1.14 -12.98 -9.13
CA ALA A 14 -0.57 -11.68 -9.45
C ALA A 14 0.88 -11.58 -9.00
N VAL A 15 1.74 -11.07 -9.88
CA VAL A 15 3.17 -10.80 -9.63
C VAL A 15 3.46 -9.36 -9.99
N ALA A 16 4.00 -8.61 -9.03
CA ALA A 16 4.42 -7.23 -9.19
C ALA A 16 5.94 -7.12 -9.00
N GLN A 17 6.61 -6.50 -9.96
CA GLN A 17 8.01 -6.09 -9.87
C GLN A 17 8.03 -4.58 -9.71
N VAL A 18 8.56 -4.12 -8.60
CA VAL A 18 8.65 -2.71 -8.20
C VAL A 18 10.10 -2.27 -8.31
N GLN A 19 10.31 -1.09 -8.88
CA GLN A 19 11.59 -0.40 -8.93
C GLN A 19 11.38 0.99 -8.37
N ILE A 20 12.23 1.38 -7.43
CA ILE A 20 12.30 2.75 -6.92
C ILE A 20 13.48 3.43 -7.61
N VAL A 21 13.23 4.59 -8.18
CA VAL A 21 14.19 5.38 -8.95
C VAL A 21 14.20 6.79 -8.38
N LYS A 22 15.36 7.45 -8.36
CA LYS A 22 15.42 8.89 -8.04
C LYS A 22 14.67 9.71 -9.11
N GLY A 23 13.71 10.52 -8.71
CA GLY A 23 12.76 11.16 -9.63
C GLY A 23 11.87 12.23 -9.00
N THR A 24 10.64 12.34 -9.50
CA THR A 24 9.67 13.43 -9.25
C THR A 24 8.45 13.02 -8.43
N GLY A 25 8.40 11.78 -7.94
CA GLY A 25 7.27 11.26 -7.16
C GLY A 25 6.19 10.59 -8.02
N GLN A 26 6.46 10.30 -9.28
CA GLN A 26 5.52 9.65 -10.19
C GLN A 26 5.33 8.17 -9.80
N PHE A 27 4.07 7.75 -9.70
CA PHE A 27 3.73 6.34 -9.51
C PHE A 27 3.11 5.78 -10.79
N VAL A 28 3.87 4.95 -11.50
CA VAL A 28 3.48 4.41 -12.80
C VAL A 28 3.39 2.89 -12.74
N ILE A 29 2.25 2.33 -13.17
CA ILE A 29 2.00 0.90 -13.28
C ILE A 29 1.81 0.55 -14.75
N ASN A 30 2.66 -0.33 -15.29
CA ASN A 30 2.60 -0.77 -16.68
C ASN A 30 2.56 0.41 -17.68
N ASN A 31 3.33 1.48 -17.43
CA ASN A 31 3.39 2.72 -18.22
C ASN A 31 2.14 3.62 -18.13
N ILE A 32 1.19 3.31 -17.25
CA ILE A 32 -0.04 4.09 -17.01
C ILE A 32 0.05 4.66 -15.58
N PRO A 33 -0.44 5.89 -15.31
CA PRO A 33 -0.47 6.41 -13.95
C PRO A 33 -1.30 5.50 -13.04
N ALA A 34 -0.83 5.30 -11.79
CA ALA A 34 -1.42 4.32 -10.87
C ALA A 34 -2.92 4.51 -10.65
N GLN A 35 -3.36 5.75 -10.55
CA GLN A 35 -4.77 6.11 -10.35
C GLN A 35 -5.65 5.62 -11.51
N GLN A 36 -5.20 5.82 -12.75
CA GLN A 36 -5.90 5.36 -13.94
C GLN A 36 -5.85 3.84 -14.07
N TYR A 37 -4.69 3.22 -13.84
CA TYR A 37 -4.52 1.77 -13.90
C TYR A 37 -5.43 1.02 -12.92
N LEU A 38 -5.59 1.56 -11.71
CA LEU A 38 -6.45 0.98 -10.67
C LEU A 38 -7.92 1.40 -10.80
N HIS A 39 -8.30 2.03 -11.92
CA HIS A 39 -9.65 2.53 -12.20
C HIS A 39 -10.23 3.43 -11.11
N ASN A 40 -9.43 4.31 -10.51
CA ASN A 40 -9.83 5.19 -9.40
C ASN A 40 -10.41 4.45 -8.18
N ASN A 41 -10.19 3.14 -8.05
CA ASN A 41 -10.73 2.38 -6.92
C ASN A 41 -10.01 2.76 -5.63
N THR A 42 -10.72 3.44 -4.74
CA THR A 42 -10.19 3.96 -3.47
C THR A 42 -9.47 2.88 -2.65
N CYS A 43 -10.08 1.71 -2.47
CA CYS A 43 -9.48 0.62 -1.69
C CYS A 43 -8.15 0.11 -2.27
N SER A 44 -8.06 -0.02 -3.60
CA SER A 44 -6.83 -0.46 -4.27
C SER A 44 -5.74 0.58 -4.18
N ILE A 45 -6.08 1.86 -4.35
CA ILE A 45 -5.16 2.99 -4.22
C ILE A 45 -4.62 3.08 -2.79
N LEU A 46 -5.49 2.99 -1.79
CA LEU A 46 -5.09 2.99 -0.38
C LEU A 46 -4.17 1.80 -0.04
N SER A 47 -4.46 0.61 -0.57
CA SER A 47 -3.61 -0.57 -0.37
C SER A 47 -2.20 -0.39 -0.92
N VAL A 48 -2.05 0.28 -2.07
CA VAL A 48 -0.73 0.59 -2.65
C VAL A 48 -0.01 1.68 -1.86
N LYS A 49 -0.73 2.68 -1.32
CA LYS A 49 -0.16 3.79 -0.54
C LYS A 49 0.19 3.42 0.90
N SER A 50 -0.42 2.39 1.48
CA SER A 50 -0.29 2.05 2.90
C SER A 50 1.15 1.88 3.43
N PRO A 51 2.12 1.25 2.73
CA PRO A 51 3.48 1.15 3.25
C PRO A 51 4.20 2.51 3.27
N LEU A 52 3.86 3.42 2.34
CA LEU A 52 4.43 4.77 2.27
C LEU A 52 3.92 5.63 3.42
N THR A 53 2.61 5.56 3.71
CA THR A 53 2.00 6.32 4.80
C THR A 53 2.59 5.98 6.17
N VAL A 54 3.09 4.75 6.36
CA VAL A 54 3.68 4.30 7.63
C VAL A 54 5.05 4.93 7.88
N LEU A 55 5.82 5.20 6.82
CA LEU A 55 7.13 5.84 6.95
C LEU A 55 7.02 7.36 7.15
N ASN A 56 5.91 7.95 6.71
CA ASN A 56 5.66 9.39 6.87
C ASN A 56 5.16 9.80 8.26
N THR A 57 4.82 8.86 9.15
CA THR A 57 4.40 9.20 10.52
C THR A 57 5.59 9.55 11.41
N THR A 58 6.32 10.61 11.08
CA THR A 58 7.21 11.29 12.02
C THR A 58 6.44 12.37 12.76
N THR A 59 5.56 11.94 13.68
CA THR A 59 5.20 12.70 14.87
C THR A 59 5.05 11.70 16.03
N PRO A 60 6.05 11.53 16.91
CA PRO A 60 5.77 11.02 18.23
C PRO A 60 4.80 12.00 18.90
N HIS A 61 3.74 11.45 19.46
CA HIS A 61 2.73 12.13 20.27
C HIS A 61 3.27 13.32 21.08
N THR A 62 2.80 14.54 20.78
CA THR A 62 2.67 15.56 21.83
C THR A 62 1.37 15.26 22.56
N ASP A 63 1.48 14.81 23.82
CA ASP A 63 0.34 14.68 24.72
C ASP A 63 -0.30 16.06 24.92
N ASN A 64 -1.35 16.38 24.16
CA ASN A 64 -2.17 17.56 24.43
C ASN A 64 -3.13 17.24 25.57
N ASN A 65 -2.61 17.31 26.79
CA ASN A 65 -3.43 17.65 27.95
C ASN A 65 -3.54 19.18 28.00
N VAL A 66 -4.57 19.75 27.38
CA VAL A 66 -5.09 21.07 27.75
C VAL A 66 -6.57 20.92 28.07
N VAL A 67 -6.81 21.18 29.35
CA VAL A 67 -8.04 21.22 30.12
C VAL A 67 -9.18 21.99 29.42
N ALA A 68 -10.39 21.51 29.69
CA ALA A 68 -11.69 22.06 29.33
C ALA A 68 -11.87 23.56 29.56
N SER A 69 -12.69 24.20 28.72
CA SER A 69 -13.90 24.94 29.12
C SER A 69 -14.55 25.68 27.94
N ASN A 70 -15.83 25.38 27.72
CA ASN A 70 -16.98 26.22 27.32
C ASN A 70 -16.74 27.45 26.41
N THR A 71 -17.56 27.61 25.37
CA THR A 71 -18.74 28.53 25.33
C THR A 71 -19.36 28.56 23.92
N THR A 72 -20.68 28.51 23.86
CA THR A 72 -21.56 28.72 22.70
C THR A 72 -21.32 30.07 22.04
N GLU A 73 -20.99 30.14 20.75
CA GLU A 73 -21.37 31.25 19.84
C GLU A 73 -21.45 30.77 18.39
N GLU A 74 -22.30 31.46 17.62
CA GLU A 74 -22.90 31.07 16.34
C GLU A 74 -21.96 31.15 15.13
N LYS A 75 -22.33 30.44 14.04
CA LYS A 75 -21.61 30.45 12.75
C LYS A 75 -21.57 31.82 12.09
N PRO A 76 -20.44 32.14 11.42
CA PRO A 76 -20.52 32.60 10.04
C PRO A 76 -19.65 31.75 9.08
N ALA A 77 -20.08 31.72 7.82
CA ALA A 77 -19.50 30.97 6.72
C ALA A 77 -18.04 31.36 6.36
N LEU A 78 -17.37 30.44 5.65
CA LEU A 78 -16.05 30.54 5.01
C LEU A 78 -14.84 30.64 5.95
N GLN A 79 -14.44 29.52 6.57
CA GLN A 79 -13.12 29.43 7.24
C GLN A 79 -12.47 28.07 6.98
N LYS A 80 -11.45 28.08 6.09
CA LYS A 80 -10.40 27.07 5.84
C LYS A 80 -10.84 25.60 5.76
N THR A 81 -10.93 25.06 4.53
CA THR A 81 -10.69 23.62 4.30
C THR A 81 -9.18 23.35 4.47
N ALA A 82 -8.67 23.56 5.68
CA ALA A 82 -7.34 23.15 6.06
C ALA A 82 -7.39 21.68 6.43
N PHE A 83 -7.01 20.83 5.48
CA PHE A 83 -6.13 19.71 5.80
C PHE A 83 -5.24 19.49 4.57
N LEU A 84 -4.42 20.51 4.26
CA LEU A 84 -3.19 20.23 3.54
C LEU A 84 -2.31 19.46 4.53
N ASP A 85 -2.41 18.15 4.53
CA ASP A 85 -1.31 17.29 4.94
C ASP A 85 -0.20 17.37 3.87
N ASN A 86 0.38 18.55 3.73
CA ASN A 86 1.68 18.76 3.09
C ASN A 86 2.76 18.52 4.15
N SER A 87 2.77 17.32 4.72
CA SER A 87 3.76 16.88 5.69
C SER A 87 4.19 15.44 5.35
N LEU A 88 4.94 15.31 4.25
CA LEU A 88 6.32 14.77 4.23
C LEU A 88 6.73 14.45 2.79
N SER A 89 7.59 15.30 2.24
CA SER A 89 8.17 15.29 0.89
C SER A 89 9.35 14.31 0.74
N TYR A 90 9.22 13.09 1.29
CA TYR A 90 10.26 12.07 1.11
C TYR A 90 10.11 11.35 -0.25
N PHE A 91 8.86 11.08 -0.65
CA PHE A 91 8.54 10.37 -1.88
C PHE A 91 8.44 11.29 -3.11
N GLU A 92 8.44 12.61 -2.94
CA GLU A 92 8.46 13.55 -4.07
C GLU A 92 9.75 13.48 -4.88
N ASN A 93 10.83 12.95 -4.29
CA ASN A 93 12.11 12.77 -4.97
C ASN A 93 12.30 11.35 -5.54
N MET A 94 11.28 10.49 -5.49
CA MET A 94 11.38 9.09 -5.89
C MET A 94 10.23 8.67 -6.78
N ASP A 95 10.54 8.24 -8.00
CA ASP A 95 9.56 7.60 -8.88
C ASP A 95 9.43 6.12 -8.55
N THR A 96 8.19 5.63 -8.53
CA THR A 96 7.89 4.20 -8.36
C THR A 96 7.40 3.64 -9.68
N ILE A 97 8.19 2.76 -10.28
CA ILE A 97 7.87 2.08 -11.54
C ILE A 97 7.53 0.64 -11.25
N VAL A 98 6.34 0.24 -11.67
CA VAL A 98 5.80 -1.08 -11.40
C VAL A 98 5.46 -1.80 -12.69
N LYS A 99 5.94 -3.04 -12.83
CA LYS A 99 5.48 -3.98 -13.86
C LYS A 99 4.68 -5.09 -13.19
N VAL A 100 3.42 -5.27 -13.62
CA VAL A 100 2.50 -6.25 -13.03
C VAL A 100 1.88 -7.14 -14.08
N LYS A 101 1.75 -8.42 -13.76
CA LYS A 101 1.05 -9.42 -14.56
C LYS A 101 0.26 -10.41 -13.70
N GLY A 102 -0.78 -11.01 -14.28
CA GLY A 102 -1.61 -12.04 -13.64
C GLY A 102 -2.66 -11.51 -12.66
N GLY A 103 -3.55 -12.40 -12.22
CA GLY A 103 -4.62 -12.08 -11.27
C GLY A 103 -5.60 -11.01 -11.77
N GLY A 104 -6.23 -10.30 -10.83
CA GLY A 104 -7.10 -9.14 -11.09
C GLY A 104 -6.69 -7.94 -10.25
N LEU A 105 -7.33 -6.77 -10.44
CA LEU A 105 -6.90 -5.48 -9.88
C LEU A 105 -6.61 -5.49 -8.38
N ILE A 106 -7.47 -6.12 -7.58
CA ILE A 106 -7.28 -6.21 -6.12
C ILE A 106 -6.05 -7.04 -5.78
N GLY A 107 -5.89 -8.21 -6.41
CA GLY A 107 -4.71 -9.06 -6.20
C GLY A 107 -3.43 -8.40 -6.70
N GLN A 108 -3.52 -7.65 -7.79
CA GLN A 108 -2.42 -6.84 -8.30
C GLN A 108 -2.04 -5.73 -7.31
N ALA A 109 -3.00 -4.96 -6.79
CA ALA A 109 -2.74 -3.93 -5.79
C ALA A 109 -2.07 -4.49 -4.51
N GLU A 110 -2.54 -5.63 -4.00
CA GLU A 110 -1.92 -6.31 -2.85
C GLU A 110 -0.51 -6.83 -3.16
N ALA A 111 -0.26 -7.31 -4.39
CA ALA A 111 1.08 -7.70 -4.83
C ALA A 111 2.00 -6.47 -4.91
N ILE A 112 1.53 -5.33 -5.42
CA ILE A 112 2.28 -4.07 -5.47
C ILE A 112 2.62 -3.62 -4.05
N LYS A 113 1.65 -3.65 -3.12
CA LYS A 113 1.85 -3.31 -1.71
C LYS A 113 3.04 -4.07 -1.10
N LEU A 114 3.08 -5.40 -1.28
CA LEU A 114 4.17 -6.23 -0.77
C LEU A 114 5.50 -5.95 -1.48
N GLY A 115 5.48 -5.75 -2.80
CA GLY A 115 6.68 -5.43 -3.57
C GLY A 115 7.28 -4.08 -3.17
N LEU A 116 6.43 -3.09 -2.95
CA LEU A 116 6.81 -1.75 -2.51
C LEU A 116 7.39 -1.77 -1.10
N ALA A 117 6.74 -2.45 -0.16
CA ALA A 117 7.26 -2.62 1.20
C ALA A 117 8.66 -3.28 1.22
N ARG A 118 8.90 -4.27 0.35
CA ARG A 118 10.21 -4.90 0.20
C ARG A 118 11.25 -3.96 -0.40
N ALA A 119 10.89 -3.23 -1.45
CA ALA A 119 11.77 -2.25 -2.07
C ALA A 119 12.19 -1.15 -1.09
N LEU A 120 11.27 -0.68 -0.23
CA LEU A 120 11.58 0.31 0.81
C LEU A 120 12.61 -0.19 1.82
N CYS A 121 12.65 -1.50 2.12
CA CYS A 121 13.65 -2.08 3.02
C CYS A 121 15.06 -2.13 2.39
N GLU A 122 15.13 -2.10 1.06
CA GLU A 122 16.39 -2.17 0.30
C GLU A 122 16.88 -0.77 -0.12
N LEU A 123 16.22 0.30 0.34
CA LEU A 123 16.64 1.66 0.01
C LEU A 123 18.01 1.99 0.65
N PRO A 124 18.89 2.70 -0.07
CA PRO A 124 20.15 3.14 0.50
C PRO A 124 19.91 4.17 1.61
N ASN A 125 20.67 4.04 2.71
CA ASN A 125 20.56 4.91 3.89
C ASN A 125 20.79 6.39 3.54
N GLU A 126 21.60 6.69 2.52
CA GLU A 126 21.89 8.06 2.06
C GLU A 126 20.65 8.83 1.61
N THR A 127 19.61 8.13 1.20
CA THR A 127 18.41 8.81 0.72
C THR A 127 17.47 9.12 1.87
N SER A 128 17.42 8.30 2.94
CA SER A 128 16.43 8.38 4.02
C SER A 128 16.99 8.91 5.33
N ASN A 129 16.21 9.77 5.99
CA ASN A 129 16.47 10.17 7.38
C ASN A 129 16.39 8.98 8.37
N LEU A 130 15.72 7.90 7.95
CA LEU A 130 15.51 6.69 8.73
C LEU A 130 16.47 5.59 8.27
N SER A 131 17.04 4.83 9.20
CA SER A 131 17.88 3.69 8.85
C SER A 131 17.06 2.56 8.21
N THR A 132 17.70 1.77 7.34
CA THR A 132 17.09 0.58 6.72
C THR A 132 16.50 -0.40 7.74
N GLU A 133 17.14 -0.55 8.90
CA GLU A 133 16.69 -1.43 9.97
C GLU A 133 15.39 -0.93 10.63
N GLU A 134 15.28 0.38 10.86
CA GLU A 134 14.08 1.01 11.40
C GLU A 134 12.90 0.93 10.43
N ILE A 135 13.14 1.20 9.14
CA ILE A 135 12.12 1.03 8.08
C ILE A 135 11.57 -0.40 8.12
N ARG A 136 12.46 -1.38 8.16
CA ARG A 136 12.08 -2.80 8.20
C ARG A 136 11.29 -3.14 9.46
N LYS A 137 11.69 -2.61 10.62
CA LYS A 137 10.99 -2.83 11.90
C LYS A 137 9.58 -2.27 11.84
N GLN A 138 9.41 -1.01 11.44
CA GLN A 138 8.09 -0.37 11.30
C GLN A 138 7.17 -1.13 10.35
N LEU A 139 7.67 -1.56 9.19
CA LEU A 139 6.89 -2.31 8.20
C LEU A 139 6.55 -3.73 8.68
N LYS A 140 7.43 -4.36 9.46
CA LYS A 140 7.19 -5.68 10.06
C LYS A 140 6.12 -5.62 11.13
N ASP A 141 6.18 -4.63 12.01
CA ASP A 141 5.21 -4.43 13.10
C ASP A 141 3.80 -4.20 12.57
N LYS A 142 3.66 -3.51 11.43
CA LYS A 142 2.39 -3.31 10.72
C LYS A 142 2.00 -4.46 9.78
N GLY A 143 2.84 -5.48 9.61
CA GLY A 143 2.53 -6.68 8.82
C GLY A 143 2.62 -6.51 7.30
N TYR A 144 3.31 -5.50 6.77
CA TYR A 144 3.41 -5.25 5.32
C TYR A 144 4.40 -6.16 4.59
N LEU A 145 5.31 -6.82 5.34
CA LEU A 145 6.32 -7.72 4.77
C LEU A 145 5.84 -9.18 4.65
N THR A 146 4.69 -9.51 5.24
CA THR A 146 4.13 -10.86 5.24
C THR A 146 3.32 -11.10 3.96
N GLN A 147 3.61 -12.21 3.27
CA GLN A 147 2.84 -12.63 2.10
C GLN A 147 1.60 -13.43 2.52
N ASP A 148 0.45 -13.15 1.90
CA ASP A 148 -0.76 -13.98 2.06
C ASP A 148 -0.56 -15.35 1.38
N SER A 149 -0.53 -16.41 2.18
CA SER A 149 -0.30 -17.79 1.76
C SER A 149 -1.50 -18.44 1.08
N ARG A 150 -2.68 -17.82 1.07
CA ARG A 150 -3.91 -18.43 0.53
C ARG A 150 -3.82 -18.64 -0.98
N VAL A 151 -4.10 -19.88 -1.40
CA VAL A 151 -4.18 -20.33 -2.80
C VAL A 151 -5.57 -20.92 -3.08
N LYS A 152 -6.00 -20.91 -4.35
CA LYS A 152 -7.28 -21.50 -4.77
C LYS A 152 -7.26 -23.01 -4.58
N GLU A 153 -8.18 -23.52 -3.77
CA GLU A 153 -8.38 -24.97 -3.60
C GLU A 153 -8.89 -25.61 -4.90
N ARG A 154 -8.34 -26.78 -5.28
CA ARG A 154 -8.75 -27.54 -6.47
C ARG A 154 -10.18 -28.08 -6.31
N ARG A 155 -10.94 -28.15 -7.42
CA ARG A 155 -12.23 -28.87 -7.46
C ARG A 155 -12.02 -30.39 -7.45
N LYS A 156 -12.64 -31.08 -6.48
CA LYS A 156 -12.70 -32.55 -6.45
C LYS A 156 -13.79 -33.08 -7.40
N TYR A 157 -13.63 -34.30 -7.91
CA TYR A 157 -14.63 -34.92 -8.77
C TYR A 157 -15.96 -35.12 -8.01
N GLY A 158 -17.08 -35.15 -8.75
CA GLY A 158 -18.43 -35.22 -8.15
C GLY A 158 -18.92 -33.94 -7.46
N LEU A 159 -18.07 -32.92 -7.27
CA LEU A 159 -18.45 -31.65 -6.64
C LEU A 159 -18.64 -30.52 -7.68
N LYS A 160 -19.57 -29.59 -7.41
CA LYS A 160 -19.83 -28.38 -8.23
C LYS A 160 -18.72 -27.32 -8.07
N LYS A 161 -18.09 -27.23 -6.89
CA LYS A 161 -16.94 -26.35 -6.58
C LYS A 161 -15.94 -27.10 -5.68
N ALA A 162 -14.90 -26.43 -5.18
CA ALA A 162 -13.89 -27.03 -4.28
C ALA A 162 -14.47 -27.95 -3.20
N ARG A 163 -15.53 -27.48 -2.49
CA ARG A 163 -16.22 -28.24 -1.43
C ARG A 163 -17.73 -28.41 -1.64
N LYS A 164 -18.33 -27.72 -2.62
CA LYS A 164 -19.79 -27.70 -2.82
C LYS A 164 -20.27 -28.97 -3.52
N ALA A 165 -20.93 -29.85 -2.79
CA ALA A 165 -21.61 -31.03 -3.34
C ALA A 165 -22.92 -30.66 -4.06
N THR A 166 -23.41 -31.58 -4.89
CA THR A 166 -24.80 -31.56 -5.37
C THR A 166 -25.73 -31.90 -4.21
N GLN A 167 -26.99 -31.45 -4.26
CA GLN A 167 -27.99 -31.88 -3.30
C GLN A 167 -28.21 -33.40 -3.46
N TYR A 168 -28.23 -34.13 -2.36
CA TYR A 168 -28.47 -35.57 -2.32
C TYR A 168 -29.93 -35.84 -1.96
N ASN A 169 -30.62 -36.65 -2.77
CA ASN A 169 -31.97 -37.13 -2.48
C ASN A 169 -31.91 -38.60 -2.07
N LYS A 170 -32.45 -38.91 -0.88
CA LYS A 170 -32.63 -40.29 -0.39
C LYS A 170 -33.92 -40.87 -0.98
N ARG A 171 -33.96 -42.20 -1.08
CA ARG A 171 -35.18 -42.95 -1.43
C ARG A 171 -36.03 -43.16 -0.20
#